data_AF-A0A817MV36-F1
#
_entry.id   AF-A0A817MV36-F1
#
_cell.length_a   1.000
_cell.length_b   1.000
_cell.length_c   1.000
_cell.angle_alpha   90.00
_cell.angle_beta   90.00
_cell.angle_gamma   90.00
#
_symmetry.space_group_name_H-M   'P 1'
#
loop_
_entity.id
_entity.type
_entity.pdbx_description
1 polymer ?
#
loop_
_entity_poly.entity_id
_entity_poly.type
_entity_poly.pdbx_seq_one_letter_code
_entity_poly.pdbx_strand_id
1 'polypeptide(L)'
;MEPVPMIEARKVLKIALTTEPNHPDALHYLIHAYDVAQSNISKEAIDYVSTYQQLVNTLSYPQHLLSHICMRTGSLLLAKSSDERSIQVSLTLCLIKMMGRIVSNISSTELELVSAQFNTTDQVSLFLDCDADNRAYATKWLSYSRLQTGDWFGILSLINDLYIAYNQSLPPSTHHLLFAY
;
A
#
# COMPACT_ATOMS: atom_id res chain seq x y z
N MET A 1 11.12 23.02 9.37
CA MET A 1 12.40 22.50 9.90
C MET A 1 12.24 21.00 10.05
N GLU A 2 13.27 20.23 9.73
CA GLU A 2 13.18 18.77 9.79
C GLU A 2 13.23 18.24 11.23
N PRO A 3 12.45 17.19 11.58
CA PRO A 3 12.56 16.57 12.89
C PRO A 3 13.95 15.93 13.10
N VAL A 4 14.63 16.31 14.18
CA VAL A 4 15.94 15.74 14.55
C VAL A 4 15.95 14.20 14.56
N PRO A 5 14.91 13.49 15.08
CA PRO A 5 14.89 12.03 15.03
C PRO A 5 14.98 11.45 13.61
N MET A 6 14.42 12.12 12.59
CA MET A 6 14.48 11.65 11.21
C MET A 6 15.89 11.78 10.63
N ILE A 7 16.58 12.88 10.96
CA ILE A 7 17.98 13.08 10.56
C ILE A 7 18.87 11.97 11.12
N GLU A 8 18.74 11.67 12.42
CA GLU A 8 19.54 10.63 13.06
C GLU A 8 19.19 9.22 12.55
N ALA A 9 17.90 8.93 12.35
CA ALA A 9 17.46 7.66 11.76
C ALA A 9 18.11 7.41 10.39
N ARG A 10 18.14 8.42 9.51
CA ARG A 10 18.78 8.29 8.19
C ARG A 10 20.27 8.00 8.28
N LYS A 11 20.99 8.62 9.23
CA LYS A 11 22.42 8.36 9.42
C LYS A 11 22.65 6.89 9.79
N VAL A 12 21.92 6.38 10.77
CA VAL A 12 22.03 5.00 11.24
C VAL A 12 21.69 4.00 10.12
N LEU A 13 20.58 4.23 9.43
CA LEU A 13 20.12 3.34 8.35
C LEU A 13 21.05 3.34 7.14
N LYS A 14 21.60 4.51 6.77
CA LYS A 14 22.62 4.58 5.70
C LYS A 14 23.88 3.80 6.06
N ILE A 15 24.31 3.81 7.32
CA ILE A 15 25.44 2.98 7.78
C ILE A 15 25.11 1.49 7.59
N ALA A 16 23.92 1.04 7.98
CA ALA A 16 23.50 -0.35 7.76
C ALA A 16 23.56 -0.74 6.27
N LEU A 17 23.06 0.13 5.39
CA LEU A 17 23.09 -0.09 3.94
C LEU A 17 24.49 -0.04 3.31
N THR A 18 25.51 0.51 3.98
CA THR A 18 26.90 0.36 3.50
C THR A 18 27.41 -1.08 3.63
N THR A 19 26.89 -1.81 4.62
CA THR A 19 27.28 -3.21 4.87
C THR A 19 26.38 -4.17 4.08
N GLU A 20 25.08 -3.88 4.03
CA GLU A 20 24.09 -4.69 3.32
C GLU A 20 23.18 -3.80 2.45
N PRO A 21 23.58 -3.48 1.22
CA PRO A 21 22.87 -2.52 0.37
C PRO A 21 21.42 -2.89 0.03
N ASN A 22 21.09 -4.18 0.12
CA ASN A 22 19.77 -4.72 -0.23
C ASN A 22 18.99 -5.17 1.00
N HIS A 23 19.37 -4.77 2.21
CA HIS A 23 18.64 -5.16 3.42
C HIS A 23 17.22 -4.57 3.39
N PRO A 24 16.16 -5.40 3.33
CA PRO A 24 14.80 -4.93 3.08
C PRO A 24 14.30 -4.00 4.19
N ASP A 25 14.48 -4.36 5.46
CA ASP A 25 14.01 -3.50 6.57
C ASP A 25 14.76 -2.17 6.66
N ALA A 26 16.08 -2.17 6.41
CA ALA A 26 16.85 -0.94 6.42
C ALA A 26 16.40 0.02 5.32
N LEU A 27 16.11 -0.50 4.11
CA LEU A 27 15.53 0.28 3.02
C LEU A 27 14.13 0.80 3.39
N HIS A 28 13.27 -0.06 3.92
CA HIS A 28 11.91 0.29 4.35
C HIS A 28 11.93 1.44 5.37
N TYR A 29 12.68 1.30 6.46
CA TYR A 29 12.75 2.37 7.47
C TYR A 29 13.45 3.62 6.95
N LEU A 30 14.40 3.50 6.02
CA LEU A 30 15.07 4.67 5.44
C LEU A 30 14.11 5.49 4.60
N ILE A 31 13.25 4.84 3.81
CA ILE A 31 12.19 5.50 3.04
C ILE A 31 11.27 6.29 3.97
N HIS A 32 10.82 5.69 5.08
CA HIS A 32 9.99 6.40 6.08
C HIS A 32 10.72 7.56 6.74
N ALA A 33 12.01 7.42 7.00
CA ALA A 33 12.82 8.51 7.54
C ALA A 33 12.97 9.68 6.55
N TYR A 34 12.69 9.47 5.27
CA TYR A 34 12.61 10.51 4.24
C TYR A 34 11.18 11.01 3.95
N ASP A 35 10.14 10.38 4.51
CA ASP A 35 8.73 10.79 4.38
C ASP A 35 8.40 12.00 5.26
N VAL A 36 9.06 13.12 4.97
CA VAL A 36 8.92 14.40 5.68
C VAL A 36 8.24 15.45 4.78
N ALA A 37 7.67 16.50 5.37
CA ALA A 37 6.98 17.54 4.59
C ALA A 37 7.90 18.38 3.66
N GLN A 38 9.22 18.16 3.68
CA GLN A 38 10.20 18.90 2.89
C GLN A 38 10.49 18.18 1.58
N SER A 39 9.89 18.66 0.49
CA SER A 39 9.98 18.06 -0.85
C SER A 39 11.42 17.80 -1.32
N ASN A 40 12.36 18.71 -1.06
CA ASN A 40 13.76 18.54 -1.44
C ASN A 40 14.42 17.35 -0.72
N ILE A 41 14.06 17.11 0.54
CA ILE A 41 14.56 15.99 1.33
C ILE A 41 13.89 14.69 0.90
N SER A 42 12.56 14.68 0.74
CA SER A 42 11.84 13.47 0.33
C SER A 42 12.25 12.95 -1.05
N LYS A 43 12.66 13.83 -1.98
CA LYS A 43 13.17 13.41 -3.30
C LYS A 43 14.40 12.50 -3.21
N GLU A 44 15.21 12.60 -2.16
CA GLU A 44 16.36 11.71 -1.96
C GLU A 44 15.94 10.25 -1.72
N ALA A 45 14.68 9.98 -1.38
CA ALA A 45 14.17 8.62 -1.18
C ALA A 45 13.90 7.84 -2.46
N ILE A 46 13.79 8.51 -3.62
CA ILE A 46 13.27 7.90 -4.85
C ILE A 46 14.09 6.67 -5.26
N ASP A 47 15.42 6.76 -5.19
CA ASP A 47 16.29 5.64 -5.55
C ASP A 47 16.14 4.48 -4.56
N TYR A 48 16.03 4.75 -3.26
CA TYR A 48 15.79 3.72 -2.24
C TYR A 48 14.44 3.03 -2.41
N VAL A 49 13.39 3.79 -2.76
CA VAL A 49 12.06 3.23 -3.08
C VAL A 49 12.17 2.31 -4.29
N SER A 50 12.85 2.73 -5.36
CA SER A 50 13.04 1.92 -6.56
C SER A 50 13.77 0.61 -6.26
N THR A 51 14.88 0.66 -5.52
CA THR A 51 15.60 -0.53 -5.07
C THR A 51 14.72 -1.45 -4.24
N TYR A 52 13.98 -0.89 -3.27
CA TYR A 52 13.10 -1.67 -2.41
C TYR A 52 11.98 -2.35 -3.21
N GLN A 53 11.33 -1.63 -4.12
CA GLN A 53 10.27 -2.19 -4.98
C GLN A 53 10.78 -3.33 -5.87
N GLN A 54 12.02 -3.28 -6.34
CA GLN A 54 12.63 -4.37 -7.12
C GLN A 54 12.92 -5.60 -6.26
N LEU A 55 13.39 -5.41 -5.04
CA LEU A 55 13.72 -6.51 -4.11
C LEU A 55 12.48 -7.27 -3.65
N VAL A 56 11.36 -6.57 -3.45
CA VAL A 56 10.12 -7.13 -2.90
C VAL A 56 8.91 -6.83 -3.79
N ASN A 57 9.05 -7.11 -5.09
CA ASN A 57 8.06 -6.78 -6.12
C ASN A 57 6.74 -7.59 -6.05
N THR A 58 6.73 -8.70 -5.30
CA THR A 58 5.55 -9.55 -5.08
C THR A 58 4.70 -9.10 -3.89
N LEU A 59 5.21 -8.20 -3.04
CA LEU A 59 4.50 -7.69 -1.88
C LEU A 59 3.76 -6.39 -2.24
N SER A 60 2.56 -6.23 -1.69
CA SER A 60 1.70 -5.06 -1.92
C SER A 60 2.25 -3.80 -1.23
N TYR A 61 2.73 -3.93 0.01
CA TYR A 61 3.21 -2.81 0.82
C TYR A 61 4.36 -1.99 0.19
N PRO A 62 5.43 -2.60 -0.36
CA PRO A 62 6.49 -1.87 -1.07
C PRO A 62 5.98 -1.05 -2.27
N GLN A 63 4.91 -1.51 -2.94
CA GLN A 63 4.33 -0.78 -4.06
C GLN A 63 3.66 0.52 -3.61
N HIS A 64 3.14 0.55 -2.37
CA HIS A 64 2.53 1.72 -1.75
C HIS A 64 3.57 2.75 -1.28
N LEU A 65 4.77 2.34 -0.85
CA LEU A 65 5.77 3.26 -0.31
C LEU A 65 6.20 4.38 -1.28
N LEU A 66 6.06 4.18 -2.59
CA LEU A 66 6.31 5.25 -3.56
C LEU A 66 5.29 6.39 -3.41
N SER A 67 4.03 6.10 -3.09
CA SER A 67 3.02 7.14 -2.92
C SER A 67 3.35 8.06 -1.75
N HIS A 68 3.87 7.55 -0.62
CA HIS A 68 4.39 8.37 0.48
C HIS A 68 5.30 9.49 -0.02
N ILE A 69 6.35 9.12 -0.76
CA ILE A 69 7.34 10.07 -1.27
C ILE A 69 6.71 10.98 -2.33
N CYS A 70 5.95 10.43 -3.28
CA CYS A 70 5.30 11.21 -4.32
C CYS A 70 4.31 12.26 -3.77
N MET A 71 3.64 11.98 -2.66
CA MET A 71 2.78 12.94 -1.98
C MET A 71 3.57 14.12 -1.43
N ARG A 72 4.78 13.91 -0.90
CA ARG A 72 5.66 14.99 -0.42
C ARG A 72 6.23 15.83 -1.55
N THR A 73 6.45 15.22 -2.72
CA THR A 73 7.06 15.89 -3.87
C THR A 73 6.07 16.55 -4.81
N GLY A 74 4.76 16.32 -4.61
CA GLY A 74 3.69 16.83 -5.47
C GLY A 74 3.47 15.99 -6.73
N SER A 75 4.08 14.80 -6.83
CA SER A 75 3.93 13.88 -7.96
C SER A 75 2.64 13.05 -7.86
N LEU A 76 1.49 13.73 -7.82
CA LEU A 76 0.18 13.14 -7.48
C LEU A 76 -0.26 12.00 -8.43
N LEU A 77 0.05 12.09 -9.73
CA LEU A 77 -0.27 11.02 -10.68
C LEU A 77 0.56 9.75 -10.40
N LEU A 78 1.82 9.91 -10.00
CA LEU A 78 2.65 8.77 -9.62
C LEU A 78 2.20 8.16 -8.29
N ALA A 79 1.77 9.00 -7.33
CA ALA A 79 1.17 8.53 -6.09
C ALA A 79 -0.09 7.70 -6.35
N LYS A 80 -0.99 8.21 -7.22
CA LYS A 80 -2.19 7.48 -7.67
C LYS A 80 -1.83 6.11 -8.25
N SER A 81 -0.93 6.06 -9.25
CA SER A 81 -0.55 4.81 -9.89
C SER A 81 0.13 3.82 -8.93
N SER A 82 0.91 4.32 -7.99
CA SER A 82 1.57 3.52 -6.94
C SER A 82 0.56 2.85 -6.02
N ASP A 83 -0.46 3.58 -5.55
CA ASP A 83 -1.49 3.03 -4.69
C ASP A 83 -2.42 2.05 -5.45
N GLU A 84 -2.77 2.36 -6.69
CA GLU A 84 -3.52 1.44 -7.57
C GLU A 84 -2.77 0.13 -7.76
N ARG A 85 -1.45 0.20 -7.96
CA ARG A 85 -0.60 -1.00 -8.06
C ARG A 85 -0.55 -1.78 -6.74
N SER A 86 -0.44 -1.09 -5.60
CA SER A 86 -0.45 -1.76 -4.29
C SER A 86 -1.75 -2.52 -4.04
N ILE A 87 -2.90 -1.90 -4.33
CA ILE A 87 -4.21 -2.53 -4.21
C ILE A 87 -4.31 -3.73 -5.16
N GLN A 88 -3.85 -3.60 -6.41
CA GLN A 88 -3.85 -4.71 -7.37
C GLN A 88 -3.00 -5.89 -6.89
N VAL A 89 -1.80 -5.64 -6.37
CA VAL A 89 -0.92 -6.69 -5.83
C VAL A 89 -1.56 -7.32 -4.58
N SER A 90 -2.17 -6.52 -3.71
CA SER A 90 -2.91 -7.02 -2.55
C SER A 90 -4.01 -7.99 -2.97
N LEU A 91 -4.91 -7.58 -3.88
CA LEU A 91 -5.99 -8.42 -4.40
C LEU A 91 -5.45 -9.70 -5.06
N THR A 92 -4.36 -9.58 -5.82
CA THR A 92 -3.67 -10.72 -6.44
C THR A 92 -3.20 -11.72 -5.38
N LEU A 93 -2.53 -11.28 -4.33
CA LEU A 93 -2.08 -12.15 -3.25
C LEU A 93 -3.26 -12.82 -2.53
N CYS A 94 -4.36 -12.09 -2.31
CA CYS A 94 -5.58 -12.63 -1.73
C CYS A 94 -6.14 -13.77 -2.59
N LEU A 95 -6.28 -13.54 -3.90
CA LEU A 95 -6.75 -14.53 -4.86
C LEU A 95 -5.92 -15.80 -4.83
N ILE A 96 -4.60 -15.64 -4.87
CA ILE A 96 -3.66 -16.77 -4.88
C ILE A 96 -3.79 -17.60 -3.59
N LYS A 97 -3.90 -16.92 -2.44
CA LYS A 97 -4.12 -17.56 -1.14
C LYS A 97 -5.43 -18.31 -1.09
N MET A 98 -6.51 -17.73 -1.61
CA MET A 98 -7.84 -18.38 -1.69
C MET A 98 -7.84 -19.61 -2.60
N MET A 99 -7.08 -19.57 -3.70
CA MET A 99 -6.93 -20.71 -4.60
C MET A 99 -5.98 -21.80 -4.07
N GLY A 100 -5.30 -21.58 -2.94
CA GLY A 100 -4.31 -22.49 -2.39
C GLY A 100 -3.08 -22.69 -3.30
N ARG A 101 -2.77 -21.71 -4.17
CA ARG A 101 -1.68 -21.80 -5.14
C ARG A 101 -0.43 -21.04 -4.67
N ILE A 102 0.73 -21.39 -5.22
CA ILE A 102 1.98 -20.65 -5.02
C ILE A 102 2.07 -19.57 -6.12
N VAL A 103 2.36 -18.32 -5.72
CA VAL A 103 2.43 -17.13 -6.60
C VAL A 103 3.36 -17.34 -7.80
N SER A 104 4.43 -18.12 -7.63
CA SER A 104 5.41 -18.40 -8.69
C SER A 104 4.87 -19.22 -9.88
N ASN A 105 3.70 -19.86 -9.74
CA ASN A 105 3.17 -20.82 -10.71
C ASN A 105 1.91 -20.33 -11.42
N ILE A 106 1.60 -19.03 -11.36
CA ILE A 106 0.43 -18.43 -12.01
C ILE A 106 0.90 -17.49 -13.11
N SER A 107 0.47 -17.75 -14.34
CA SER A 107 0.73 -16.85 -15.46
C SER A 107 -0.08 -15.56 -15.35
N SER A 108 0.37 -14.48 -15.99
CA SER A 108 -0.36 -13.20 -16.04
C SER A 108 -1.76 -13.35 -16.64
N THR A 109 -1.91 -14.23 -17.62
CA THR A 109 -3.21 -14.52 -18.27
C THR A 109 -4.14 -15.30 -17.34
N GLU A 110 -3.63 -16.27 -16.57
CA GLU A 110 -4.42 -16.95 -15.54
C GLU A 110 -4.87 -15.95 -14.46
N LEU A 111 -4.02 -15.00 -14.08
CA LEU A 111 -4.38 -14.00 -13.07
C LEU A 111 -5.51 -13.07 -13.52
N GLU A 112 -5.50 -12.61 -14.78
CA GLU A 112 -6.56 -11.79 -15.36
C GLU A 112 -7.89 -12.56 -15.45
N LEU A 113 -7.84 -13.82 -15.91
CA LEU A 113 -9.01 -14.70 -16.01
C LEU A 113 -9.60 -15.02 -14.64
N VAL A 114 -8.74 -15.32 -13.66
CA VAL A 114 -9.12 -15.52 -12.27
C VAL A 114 -9.80 -14.26 -11.78
N SER A 115 -9.15 -13.09 -11.85
CA SER A 115 -9.71 -11.80 -11.40
C SER A 115 -11.06 -11.45 -12.05
N ALA A 116 -11.27 -11.80 -13.32
CA ALA A 116 -12.53 -11.56 -14.03
C ALA A 116 -13.68 -12.51 -13.62
N GLN A 117 -13.39 -13.65 -13.00
CA GLN A 117 -14.38 -14.65 -12.57
C GLN A 117 -14.92 -14.41 -11.15
N PHE A 118 -14.36 -13.47 -10.38
CA PHE A 118 -14.80 -13.22 -9.01
C PHE A 118 -16.08 -12.38 -8.99
N ASN A 119 -17.20 -13.07 -8.77
CA ASN A 119 -18.49 -12.45 -8.48
C ASN A 119 -18.48 -11.87 -7.06
N THR A 120 -18.61 -10.55 -6.96
CA THR A 120 -18.30 -9.69 -5.80
C THR A 120 -19.32 -9.74 -4.65
N THR A 121 -20.07 -10.83 -4.47
CA THR A 121 -21.16 -10.85 -3.47
C THR A 121 -20.87 -11.76 -2.28
N ASP A 122 -20.33 -12.97 -2.49
CA ASP A 122 -20.13 -13.96 -1.42
C ASP A 122 -18.67 -14.10 -0.92
N GLN A 123 -17.72 -13.45 -1.61
CA GLN A 123 -16.29 -13.57 -1.29
C GLN A 123 -15.66 -12.27 -0.80
N VAL A 124 -16.46 -11.19 -0.71
CA VAL A 124 -15.97 -9.88 -0.26
C VAL A 124 -15.33 -9.98 1.12
N SER A 125 -15.95 -10.68 2.07
CA SER A 125 -15.39 -10.86 3.42
C SER A 125 -14.00 -11.50 3.44
N LEU A 126 -13.74 -12.49 2.58
CA LEU A 126 -12.43 -13.14 2.46
C LEU A 126 -11.38 -12.22 1.84
N PHE A 127 -11.78 -11.38 0.89
CA PHE A 127 -10.92 -10.29 0.42
C PHE A 127 -10.64 -9.33 1.55
N LEU A 128 -11.67 -8.90 2.32
CA LEU A 128 -11.53 -7.96 3.42
C LEU A 128 -10.49 -8.40 4.45
N ASP A 129 -10.33 -9.70 4.69
CA ASP A 129 -9.35 -10.22 5.67
C ASP A 129 -7.92 -10.36 5.12
N CYS A 130 -7.74 -10.65 3.84
CA CYS A 130 -6.41 -10.88 3.28
C CYS A 130 -5.72 -9.55 2.96
N ASP A 131 -4.52 -9.33 3.55
CA ASP A 131 -3.74 -8.09 3.39
C ASP A 131 -4.57 -6.81 3.62
N ALA A 132 -5.53 -6.92 4.55
CA ALA A 132 -6.56 -5.94 4.85
C ALA A 132 -5.97 -4.56 5.17
N ASP A 133 -4.98 -4.55 6.06
CA ASP A 133 -4.38 -3.33 6.59
C ASP A 133 -3.67 -2.54 5.50
N ASN A 134 -2.81 -3.20 4.71
CA ASN A 134 -2.11 -2.52 3.63
C ASN A 134 -3.08 -2.06 2.54
N ARG A 135 -4.08 -2.87 2.17
CA ARG A 135 -5.08 -2.46 1.18
C ARG A 135 -5.90 -1.27 1.65
N ALA A 136 -6.38 -1.29 2.89
CA ALA A 136 -7.12 -0.17 3.46
C ALA A 136 -6.26 1.11 3.49
N TYR A 137 -4.98 0.96 3.84
CA TYR A 137 -4.04 2.07 3.87
C TYR A 137 -3.76 2.63 2.47
N ALA A 138 -3.43 1.80 1.48
CA ALA A 138 -3.25 2.22 0.09
C ALA A 138 -4.54 2.84 -0.50
N THR A 139 -5.71 2.28 -0.21
CA THR A 139 -7.01 2.84 -0.63
C THR A 139 -7.26 4.23 -0.04
N LYS A 140 -6.87 4.48 1.21
CA LYS A 140 -6.97 5.80 1.83
C LYS A 140 -6.09 6.84 1.12
N TRP A 141 -4.86 6.47 0.77
CA TRP A 141 -3.94 7.37 0.06
C TRP A 141 -4.34 7.57 -1.41
N LEU A 142 -4.82 6.52 -2.07
CA LEU A 142 -5.41 6.61 -3.41
C LEU A 142 -6.59 7.58 -3.41
N SER A 143 -7.42 7.52 -2.37
CA SER A 143 -8.55 8.43 -2.22
C SER A 143 -8.10 9.89 -2.25
N TYR A 144 -7.05 10.20 -1.47
CA TYR A 144 -6.47 11.53 -1.44
C TYR A 144 -5.87 11.93 -2.80
N SER A 145 -5.09 11.06 -3.43
CA SER A 145 -4.50 11.32 -4.77
C SER A 145 -5.57 11.54 -5.85
N ARG A 146 -6.68 10.79 -5.83
CA ARG A 146 -7.82 10.97 -6.75
C ARG A 146 -8.51 12.32 -6.54
N LEU A 147 -8.74 12.71 -5.29
CA LEU A 147 -9.28 14.04 -4.97
C LEU A 147 -8.37 15.17 -5.46
N GLN A 148 -7.06 15.06 -5.25
CA GLN A 148 -6.10 16.08 -5.66
C GLN A 148 -5.91 16.17 -7.19
N THR A 149 -6.21 15.09 -7.92
CA THR A 149 -6.10 15.02 -9.38
C THR A 149 -7.43 15.26 -10.11
N GLY A 150 -8.53 15.46 -9.38
CA GLY A 150 -9.86 15.70 -9.95
C GLY A 150 -10.59 14.46 -10.46
N ASP A 151 -10.18 13.26 -10.05
CA ASP A 151 -10.83 12.00 -10.38
C ASP A 151 -12.05 11.75 -9.47
N TRP A 152 -13.09 12.56 -9.64
CA TRP A 152 -14.28 12.59 -8.77
C TRP A 152 -15.13 11.31 -8.86
N PHE A 153 -15.23 10.71 -10.04
CA PHE A 153 -15.99 9.47 -10.21
C PHE A 153 -15.22 8.27 -9.66
N GLY A 154 -13.90 8.23 -9.86
CA GLY A 154 -13.05 7.21 -9.29
C GLY A 154 -13.07 7.21 -7.76
N ILE A 155 -13.06 8.37 -7.11
CA ILE A 155 -13.18 8.44 -5.64
C ILE A 155 -14.55 7.98 -5.15
N LEU A 156 -15.64 8.29 -5.86
CA LEU A 156 -16.98 7.88 -5.44
C LEU A 156 -17.11 6.35 -5.37
N SER A 157 -16.60 5.65 -6.39
CA SER A 157 -16.53 4.19 -6.39
C SER A 157 -15.72 3.67 -5.19
N LEU A 158 -14.56 4.28 -4.95
CA LEU A 158 -13.63 3.85 -3.90
C LEU A 158 -14.21 4.05 -2.48
N ILE A 159 -14.93 5.16 -2.25
CA ILE A 159 -15.61 5.43 -0.98
C ILE A 159 -16.75 4.43 -0.77
N ASN A 160 -17.50 4.09 -1.83
CA ASN A 160 -18.54 3.07 -1.75
C ASN A 160 -17.96 1.71 -1.35
N ASP A 161 -16.81 1.32 -1.92
CA ASP A 161 -16.12 0.09 -1.57
C ASP A 161 -15.64 0.09 -0.11
N LEU A 162 -15.06 1.20 0.36
CA LEU A 162 -14.68 1.39 1.77
C LEU A 162 -15.89 1.30 2.72
N TYR A 163 -17.02 1.87 2.33
CA TYR A 163 -18.26 1.83 3.13
C TYR A 163 -18.82 0.41 3.23
N ILE A 164 -18.86 -0.33 2.13
CA ILE A 164 -19.25 -1.76 2.11
C ILE A 164 -18.31 -2.57 3.00
N ALA A 165 -16.99 -2.38 2.83
CA ALA A 165 -15.96 -3.04 3.62
C ALA A 165 -16.14 -2.81 5.13
N TYR A 166 -16.35 -1.55 5.53
CA TYR A 166 -16.57 -1.17 6.93
C TYR A 166 -17.83 -1.83 7.51
N ASN A 167 -18.94 -1.85 6.76
CA ASN A 167 -20.17 -2.46 7.25
C ASN A 167 -20.09 -3.97 7.40
N GLN A 168 -19.26 -4.63 6.60
CA GLN A 168 -19.05 -6.07 6.65
C GLN A 168 -18.04 -6.49 7.73
N SER A 169 -17.14 -5.60 8.15
CA SER A 169 -16.19 -5.87 9.24
C SER A 169 -16.78 -5.64 10.64
N LEU A 170 -17.95 -5.02 10.72
CA LEU A 170 -18.70 -4.94 11.98
C LEU A 170 -19.18 -6.34 12.39
N PRO A 171 -18.90 -6.79 13.63
CA PRO A 171 -19.44 -8.05 14.10
C PRO A 171 -20.98 -8.02 14.05
N PRO A 172 -21.65 -9.14 13.72
CA PRO A 172 -23.11 -9.20 13.73
C PRO A 172 -23.59 -8.79 15.11
N SER A 173 -24.50 -7.80 15.16
CA SER A 173 -24.96 -7.10 16.35
C SER A 173 -25.41 -8.07 17.46
N THR A 174 -24.44 -8.53 18.25
CA THR A 174 -24.64 -9.28 19.48
C THR A 174 -23.55 -8.86 20.44
N HIS A 175 -24.01 -8.16 21.48
CA HIS A 175 -23.31 -7.75 22.69
C HIS A 175 -22.41 -6.52 22.66
N HIS A 176 -22.90 -5.51 23.40
CA HIS A 176 -22.18 -4.42 24.01
C HIS A 176 -20.77 -4.83 24.48
N LEU A 177 -19.75 -4.22 23.89
CA LEU A 177 -18.51 -3.98 24.60
C LEU A 177 -18.15 -2.50 24.46
N LEU A 178 -18.18 -1.81 25.60
CA LEU A 178 -17.52 -0.54 25.77
C LEU A 178 -16.04 -0.71 25.42
N PHE A 179 -15.52 0.11 24.53
CA PHE A 179 -14.11 0.47 24.55
C PHE A 179 -14.00 1.97 24.80
N ALA A 180 -13.71 2.29 26.05
CA ALA A 180 -12.85 3.42 26.37
C ALA A 180 -11.44 3.05 25.91
N TYR A 181 -10.85 3.88 25.06
CA TYR A 181 -9.53 4.52 25.20
C TYR A 181 -9.39 5.54 24.07
#